data_AF-G7WEV1-F1
#
_entry.id   AF-G7WEV1-F1
#
_cell.length_a   1.000
_cell.length_b   1.000
_cell.length_c   1.000
_cell.angle_alpha   90.00
_cell.angle_beta   90.00
_cell.angle_gamma   90.00
#
_symmetry.space_group_name_H-M   'P 1'
#
loop_
_entity.id
_entity.type
_entity.pdbx_description
1 polymer ?
#
loop_
_entity_poly.entity_id
_entity_poly.type
_entity_poly.pdbx_seq_one_letter_code
_entity_poly.pdbx_strand_id
1 'polypeptide(L)'
;MIVTEYELRANWHKTKDKLIIMPPGSVITPSARDFITSKGIEVQIEGNGLKDIRKTTLSNASQSMVNNKQPEPVSAPAEISKEKAATSNGSSSPSSAKPEHMTHLRAGSLVTKTHPIIAYRGQLDLFQCELVEAQGFFQLAGERELIGKLDEIAALCRQLMVSEVKQEPFQWTTLIGLTPEELRERSHHPQKYFGIDHTPLSYTHGPVVAKLHHLRAKSREVELYANRAFTDETGACSRTDLIQALNRLSSAFYILACEVRGRKNKDLKEKWVPVGTSNRHIHLSQGDLTALFGENYQLTVQKELSQPGQFAAKETVTLVGPKGSLEKVRVLGPVRKNTQVEISVTDCFKLGVKPVIRDSGEHEGTPGLEIVGPAGKVQLESGVMVASRHIHLHTDDAQEWSLKDGDRVCVRVESGRPIVYEDVLIRVSDQYQKEMHLDLDEANAALVVPTSRGKLMEV
;
A
#
# COMPACT_ATOMS: atom_id res chain seq x y z
N MET A 1 -22.64 27.70 11.34
CA MET A 1 -21.19 27.50 11.09
C MET A 1 -20.44 27.61 12.42
N ILE A 2 -19.33 26.89 12.65
CA ILE A 2 -18.45 27.17 13.80
C ILE A 2 -17.29 28.02 13.28
N VAL A 3 -16.94 29.10 13.98
CA VAL A 3 -15.81 29.98 13.64
C VAL A 3 -14.75 29.89 14.73
N THR A 4 -13.56 29.47 14.33
CA THR A 4 -12.39 29.25 15.20
C THR A 4 -11.34 30.37 15.05
N GLU A 5 -10.47 30.48 16.04
CA GLU A 5 -9.34 31.43 15.99
C GLU A 5 -8.38 31.13 14.82
N TYR A 6 -8.23 29.85 14.45
CA TYR A 6 -7.36 29.44 13.34
C TYR A 6 -7.87 29.99 12.00
N GLU A 7 -9.16 29.84 11.71
CA GLU A 7 -9.78 30.36 10.49
C GLU A 7 -9.75 31.90 10.44
N LEU A 8 -9.96 32.55 11.59
CA LEU A 8 -9.80 34.00 11.72
C LEU A 8 -8.37 34.43 11.41
N ARG A 9 -7.35 33.82 12.04
CA ARG A 9 -5.94 34.15 11.78
C ARG A 9 -5.53 33.91 10.32
N ALA A 10 -5.93 32.78 9.74
CA ALA A 10 -5.57 32.39 8.37
C ALA A 10 -6.08 33.38 7.30
N ASN A 11 -7.21 34.05 7.57
CA ASN A 11 -7.84 35.00 6.66
C ASN A 11 -7.54 36.46 7.02
N TRP A 12 -7.46 36.80 8.31
CA TRP A 12 -7.23 38.17 8.81
C TRP A 12 -5.98 38.83 8.22
N HIS A 13 -4.88 38.08 8.10
CA HIS A 13 -3.63 38.61 7.55
C HIS A 13 -3.73 39.00 6.07
N LYS A 14 -4.72 38.49 5.33
CA LYS A 14 -4.93 38.77 3.90
C LYS A 14 -5.82 39.99 3.66
N THR A 15 -6.82 40.23 4.51
CA THR A 15 -7.79 41.32 4.30
C THR A 15 -7.64 42.50 5.27
N LYS A 16 -7.41 42.24 6.56
CA LYS A 16 -7.45 43.22 7.67
C LYS A 16 -8.82 43.93 7.84
N ASP A 17 -9.90 43.38 7.29
CA ASP A 17 -11.23 43.99 7.30
C ASP A 17 -11.79 44.10 8.72
N LYS A 18 -12.05 45.31 9.21
CA LYS A 18 -12.57 45.53 10.58
C LYS A 18 -13.98 44.99 10.84
N LEU A 19 -14.67 44.47 9.83
CA LEU A 19 -16.02 43.93 9.93
C LEU A 19 -16.05 42.51 9.35
N ILE A 20 -16.55 41.54 10.13
CA ILE A 20 -16.80 40.17 9.67
C ILE A 20 -18.31 39.94 9.62
N ILE A 21 -18.82 39.59 8.44
CA ILE A 21 -20.22 39.21 8.22
C ILE A 21 -20.34 37.69 8.33
N MET A 22 -21.32 37.20 9.11
CA MET A 22 -21.52 35.79 9.40
C MET A 22 -22.97 35.34 9.13
N PRO A 23 -23.19 34.14 8.55
CA PRO A 23 -24.54 33.65 8.29
C PRO A 23 -25.27 33.27 9.60
N PRO A 24 -26.63 33.21 9.60
CA PRO A 24 -27.42 32.85 10.77
C PRO A 24 -27.04 31.49 11.37
N GLY A 25 -27.22 31.34 12.69
CA GLY A 25 -26.89 30.09 13.40
C GLY A 25 -25.38 29.80 13.46
N SER A 26 -24.54 30.83 13.44
CA SER A 26 -23.09 30.68 13.57
C SER A 26 -22.60 30.86 15.00
N VAL A 27 -21.64 30.03 15.41
CA VAL A 27 -21.12 29.90 16.78
C VAL A 27 -19.63 30.25 16.77
N ILE A 28 -19.25 31.24 17.58
CA ILE A 28 -17.86 31.70 17.73
C ILE A 28 -17.25 30.98 18.95
N THR A 29 -16.09 30.33 18.79
CA THR A 29 -15.41 29.67 19.93
C THR A 29 -14.83 30.70 20.92
N PRO A 30 -14.54 30.34 22.19
CA PRO A 30 -13.99 31.28 23.17
C PRO A 30 -12.72 31.99 22.68
N SER A 31 -11.72 31.25 22.21
CA SER A 31 -10.46 31.81 21.69
C SER A 31 -10.65 32.70 20.46
N ALA A 32 -11.66 32.40 19.62
CA ALA A 32 -12.03 33.26 18.51
C ALA A 32 -12.60 34.62 18.98
N ARG A 33 -13.40 34.63 20.06
CA ARG A 33 -13.93 35.85 20.69
C ARG A 33 -12.81 36.70 21.30
N ASP A 34 -11.82 36.08 21.93
CA ASP A 34 -10.65 36.77 22.48
C ASP A 34 -9.81 37.40 21.36
N PHE A 35 -9.59 36.68 20.26
CA PHE A 35 -8.89 37.22 19.08
C PHE A 35 -9.63 38.42 18.47
N ILE A 36 -10.94 38.30 18.24
CA ILE A 36 -11.84 39.38 17.77
C ILE A 36 -11.72 40.63 18.65
N THR A 37 -11.77 40.45 19.97
CA THR A 37 -11.64 41.54 20.95
C THR A 37 -10.26 42.18 20.89
N SER A 38 -9.19 41.37 20.83
CA SER A 38 -7.79 41.83 20.80
C SER A 38 -7.39 42.62 19.55
N LYS A 39 -8.15 42.47 18.45
CA LYS A 39 -7.90 43.15 17.16
C LYS A 39 -8.93 44.24 16.83
N GLY A 40 -9.93 44.46 17.68
CA GLY A 40 -10.96 45.47 17.46
C GLY A 40 -11.82 45.17 16.24
N ILE A 41 -12.20 43.90 16.07
CA ILE A 41 -13.02 43.42 14.95
C ILE A 41 -14.50 43.51 15.34
N GLU A 42 -15.31 44.10 14.49
CA GLU A 42 -16.77 44.10 14.58
C GLU A 42 -17.34 42.85 13.88
N VAL A 43 -18.43 42.29 14.42
CA VAL A 43 -19.10 41.13 13.83
C VAL A 43 -20.57 41.45 13.60
N GLN A 44 -21.03 41.22 12.38
CA GLN A 44 -22.43 41.35 11.97
C GLN A 44 -22.97 39.97 11.57
N ILE A 45 -24.20 39.65 11.97
CA ILE A 45 -24.88 38.43 11.57
C ILE A 45 -25.94 38.79 10.54
N GLU A 46 -25.96 38.12 9.38
CA GLU A 46 -26.93 38.41 8.33
C GLU A 46 -28.37 38.30 8.84
N GLY A 47 -29.24 39.22 8.40
CA GLY A 47 -30.63 39.30 8.85
C GLY A 47 -30.85 39.83 10.27
N ASN A 48 -29.81 40.23 11.02
CA ASN A 48 -29.95 40.93 12.30
C ASN A 48 -29.01 42.16 12.35
N GLY A 49 -29.49 43.26 12.94
CA GLY A 49 -28.65 44.45 13.19
C GLY A 49 -27.47 44.17 14.11
N LEU A 50 -26.45 45.04 14.06
CA LEU A 50 -25.23 44.96 14.89
C LEU A 50 -25.55 44.68 16.37
N LYS A 51 -25.01 43.58 16.90
CA LYS A 51 -25.13 43.20 18.32
C LYS A 51 -23.78 43.38 19.00
N ASP A 52 -23.72 44.25 20.01
CA ASP A 52 -22.51 44.45 20.80
C ASP A 52 -22.17 43.16 21.59
N ILE A 53 -21.06 42.54 21.20
CA ILE A 53 -20.57 41.25 21.72
C ILE A 53 -20.20 41.36 23.21
N ARG A 54 -20.00 42.58 23.74
CA ARG A 54 -19.55 42.83 25.12
C ARG A 54 -20.56 42.44 26.21
N LYS A 55 -21.81 42.08 25.87
CA LYS A 55 -22.85 41.71 26.86
C LYS A 55 -23.68 40.49 26.46
N THR A 56 -23.08 39.29 26.49
CA THR A 56 -23.86 38.09 26.90
C THR A 56 -22.98 36.96 27.44
N THR A 57 -23.08 36.73 28.75
CA THR A 57 -22.83 35.43 29.39
C THR A 57 -24.02 34.52 29.10
N LEU A 58 -23.76 33.26 28.74
CA LEU A 58 -24.82 32.26 28.57
C LEU A 58 -24.41 30.97 29.29
N SER A 59 -25.12 30.68 30.38
CA SER A 59 -25.07 29.42 31.11
C SER A 59 -26.09 28.42 30.55
N ASN A 60 -25.94 27.15 30.94
CA ASN A 60 -26.70 26.03 30.40
C ASN A 60 -28.20 26.00 30.80
N ALA A 61 -28.94 25.22 30.01
CA ALA A 61 -30.21 24.54 30.32
C ALA A 61 -31.53 25.35 30.37
N SER A 62 -32.38 25.02 29.38
CA SER A 62 -33.83 24.75 29.52
C SER A 62 -34.78 25.80 30.11
N GLN A 63 -35.55 26.46 29.24
CA GLN A 63 -36.97 26.79 29.48
C GLN A 63 -37.74 26.92 28.16
N SER A 64 -39.08 26.97 28.20
CA SER A 64 -39.95 26.56 27.08
C SER A 64 -41.24 27.38 26.89
N MET A 65 -41.81 27.26 25.67
CA MET A 65 -43.17 27.64 25.22
C MET A 65 -43.51 29.13 25.00
N VAL A 66 -44.61 29.36 24.24
CA VAL A 66 -45.40 30.61 24.08
C VAL A 66 -44.69 31.70 23.24
N ASN A 67 -45.22 32.35 22.18
CA ASN A 67 -46.57 32.55 21.57
C ASN A 67 -46.39 32.99 20.07
N ASN A 68 -47.34 33.15 19.11
CA ASN A 68 -48.79 32.88 18.94
C ASN A 68 -49.19 33.08 17.43
N LYS A 69 -50.48 32.89 17.10
CA LYS A 69 -51.33 33.45 15.99
C LYS A 69 -51.47 32.73 14.63
N GLN A 70 -52.74 32.39 14.35
CA GLN A 70 -53.37 32.15 13.04
C GLN A 70 -53.75 33.49 12.34
N PRO A 71 -54.39 33.45 11.16
CA PRO A 71 -55.86 33.60 11.14
C PRO A 71 -56.63 32.53 10.31
N GLU A 72 -57.97 32.52 10.43
CA GLU A 72 -58.93 31.56 9.84
C GLU A 72 -59.85 32.22 8.76
N PRO A 73 -61.07 31.72 8.43
CA PRO A 73 -61.34 30.58 7.53
C PRO A 73 -62.38 30.89 6.41
N VAL A 74 -62.60 29.97 5.45
CA VAL A 74 -63.79 29.97 4.56
C VAL A 74 -64.33 28.55 4.25
N SER A 75 -65.55 28.27 4.74
CA SER A 75 -66.58 27.24 4.41
C SER A 75 -66.27 25.93 3.65
N ALA A 76 -66.85 24.82 4.16
CA ALA A 76 -67.30 23.64 3.38
C ALA A 76 -68.79 23.76 2.96
N PRO A 77 -69.32 22.91 2.05
CA PRO A 77 -69.88 21.57 2.38
C PRO A 77 -69.38 20.45 1.42
N ALA A 78 -69.14 19.20 1.82
CA ALA A 78 -70.02 18.14 2.37
C ALA A 78 -70.98 17.48 1.36
N GLU A 79 -70.77 16.18 1.05
CA GLU A 79 -71.84 15.15 1.01
C GLU A 79 -71.31 13.68 0.97
N ILE A 80 -72.22 12.69 0.90
CA ILE A 80 -72.01 11.29 1.31
C ILE A 80 -72.33 10.29 0.18
N SER A 81 -71.49 9.27 -0.10
CA SER A 81 -71.96 8.01 -0.70
C SER A 81 -71.03 6.76 -0.56
N LYS A 82 -71.54 5.81 0.24
CA LYS A 82 -71.43 4.33 0.23
C LYS A 82 -70.59 3.54 -0.82
N GLU A 83 -69.93 2.51 -0.26
CA GLU A 83 -69.90 1.08 -0.65
C GLU A 83 -69.18 0.51 -1.90
N LYS A 84 -68.30 -0.47 -1.59
CA LYS A 84 -68.11 -1.81 -2.21
C LYS A 84 -67.75 -1.96 -3.69
N ALA A 85 -66.49 -2.32 -3.90
CA ALA A 85 -66.04 -3.55 -4.57
C ALA A 85 -66.88 -4.13 -5.74
N ALA A 86 -66.33 -4.02 -6.96
CA ALA A 86 -66.62 -4.91 -8.08
C ALA A 86 -65.31 -5.33 -8.76
N THR A 87 -65.15 -6.62 -9.07
CA THR A 87 -64.01 -7.17 -9.81
C THR A 87 -64.26 -7.12 -11.31
N SER A 88 -63.29 -6.64 -12.10
CA SER A 88 -63.23 -6.92 -13.54
C SER A 88 -61.78 -6.80 -14.05
N ASN A 89 -61.48 -7.50 -15.14
CA ASN A 89 -60.11 -7.66 -15.65
C ASN A 89 -59.70 -6.54 -16.61
N GLY A 90 -58.40 -6.19 -16.56
CA GLY A 90 -57.58 -5.99 -17.75
C GLY A 90 -57.77 -4.73 -18.59
N SER A 91 -56.89 -3.75 -18.38
CA SER A 91 -56.37 -2.93 -19.49
C SER A 91 -54.94 -2.49 -19.19
N SER A 92 -54.05 -2.61 -20.17
CA SER A 92 -52.62 -2.24 -20.07
C SER A 92 -52.35 -0.93 -20.82
N SER A 93 -52.03 0.15 -20.11
CA SER A 93 -51.45 1.39 -20.65
C SER A 93 -51.13 2.39 -19.52
N PRO A 94 -50.18 3.32 -19.73
CA PRO A 94 -48.82 3.12 -20.24
C PRO A 94 -47.80 3.38 -19.11
N SER A 95 -46.50 3.27 -19.39
CA SER A 95 -45.46 3.60 -18.41
C SER A 95 -45.47 5.09 -18.08
N SER A 96 -45.91 5.48 -16.88
CA SER A 96 -45.63 6.80 -16.34
C SER A 96 -44.11 6.98 -16.19
N ALA A 97 -43.59 8.10 -16.69
CA ALA A 97 -42.18 8.43 -16.54
C ALA A 97 -41.86 8.57 -15.04
N LYS A 98 -40.89 7.78 -14.54
CA LYS A 98 -40.55 7.75 -13.12
C LYS A 98 -40.01 9.13 -12.72
N PRO A 99 -40.58 9.80 -11.71
CA PRO A 99 -40.03 11.06 -11.21
C PRO A 99 -38.57 10.87 -10.78
N GLU A 100 -37.67 11.77 -11.18
CA GLU A 100 -36.23 11.55 -11.03
C GLU A 100 -35.75 11.37 -9.58
N HIS A 101 -36.53 11.82 -8.59
CA HIS A 101 -36.26 11.67 -7.17
C HIS A 101 -36.72 10.31 -6.59
N MET A 102 -37.43 9.50 -7.38
CA MET A 102 -37.88 8.14 -7.03
C MET A 102 -36.86 7.07 -7.45
N THR A 103 -36.91 5.92 -6.79
CA THR A 103 -36.22 4.68 -7.17
C THR A 103 -37.05 3.47 -6.76
N HIS A 104 -36.76 2.29 -7.31
CA HIS A 104 -37.39 1.06 -6.84
C HIS A 104 -36.68 0.52 -5.60
N LEU A 105 -37.42 0.29 -4.52
CA LEU A 105 -36.91 -0.45 -3.36
C LEU A 105 -36.89 -1.95 -3.64
N ARG A 106 -37.98 -2.46 -4.22
CA ARG A 106 -38.23 -3.85 -4.64
C ARG A 106 -39.16 -3.82 -5.86
N ALA A 107 -39.41 -4.97 -6.51
CA ALA A 107 -40.38 -5.07 -7.60
C ALA A 107 -41.76 -4.52 -7.16
N GLY A 108 -42.33 -3.61 -7.95
CA GLY A 108 -43.61 -2.93 -7.65
C GLY A 108 -43.54 -1.81 -6.59
N SER A 109 -42.47 -1.68 -5.80
CA SER A 109 -42.34 -0.65 -4.76
C SER A 109 -41.45 0.51 -5.22
N LEU A 110 -42.00 1.72 -5.28
CA LEU A 110 -41.30 2.99 -5.51
C LEU A 110 -41.13 3.74 -4.19
N VAL A 111 -39.92 4.27 -3.95
CA VAL A 111 -39.56 5.09 -2.77
C VAL A 111 -38.70 6.28 -3.21
N THR A 112 -38.50 7.26 -2.33
CA THR A 112 -37.53 8.34 -2.59
C THR A 112 -36.10 7.80 -2.62
N LYS A 113 -35.21 8.44 -3.38
CA LYS A 113 -33.75 8.17 -3.33
C LYS A 113 -33.13 8.45 -1.94
N THR A 114 -33.83 9.20 -1.09
CA THR A 114 -33.47 9.45 0.32
C THR A 114 -33.92 8.36 1.30
N HIS A 115 -34.64 7.33 0.84
CA HIS A 115 -35.18 6.27 1.71
C HIS A 115 -34.06 5.53 2.48
N PRO A 116 -34.18 5.33 3.82
CA PRO A 116 -33.08 4.80 4.63
C PRO A 116 -32.45 3.48 4.14
N ILE A 117 -33.25 2.51 3.68
CA ILE A 117 -32.72 1.26 3.09
C ILE A 117 -31.86 1.52 1.84
N ILE A 118 -32.20 2.51 1.01
CA ILE A 118 -31.41 2.88 -0.18
C ILE A 118 -30.06 3.49 0.24
N ALA A 119 -30.05 4.31 1.29
CA ALA A 119 -28.82 4.85 1.86
C ALA A 119 -27.94 3.76 2.49
N TYR A 120 -28.54 2.79 3.19
CA TYR A 120 -27.83 1.60 3.70
C TYR A 120 -27.20 0.77 2.56
N ARG A 121 -27.96 0.46 1.50
CA ARG A 121 -27.42 -0.25 0.32
C ARG A 121 -26.23 0.50 -0.29
N GLY A 122 -26.36 1.80 -0.54
CA GLY A 122 -25.28 2.61 -1.11
C GLY A 122 -24.02 2.65 -0.24
N GLN A 123 -24.15 2.60 1.08
CA GLN A 123 -23.02 2.57 2.00
C GLN A 123 -22.38 1.18 2.12
N LEU A 124 -23.17 0.10 2.07
CA LEU A 124 -22.65 -1.28 1.98
C LEU A 124 -21.97 -1.56 0.63
N ASP A 125 -22.43 -0.93 -0.45
CA ASP A 125 -21.82 -0.99 -1.78
C ASP A 125 -20.48 -0.24 -1.81
N LEU A 126 -20.46 1.03 -1.38
CA LEU A 126 -19.23 1.82 -1.21
C LEU A 126 -18.21 1.13 -0.32
N PHE A 127 -18.65 0.50 0.79
CA PHE A 127 -17.75 -0.25 1.65
C PHE A 127 -17.12 -1.47 0.95
N GLN A 128 -17.83 -2.13 0.02
CA GLN A 128 -17.22 -3.20 -0.79
C GLN A 128 -16.18 -2.66 -1.77
N CYS A 129 -16.35 -1.45 -2.31
CA CYS A 129 -15.29 -0.77 -3.08
C CYS A 129 -14.06 -0.50 -2.20
N GLU A 130 -14.25 0.03 -0.98
CA GLU A 130 -13.15 0.29 -0.04
C GLU A 130 -12.40 -0.99 0.39
N LEU A 131 -13.07 -2.15 0.40
CA LEU A 131 -12.43 -3.46 0.60
C LEU A 131 -11.52 -3.84 -0.57
N VAL A 132 -11.98 -3.68 -1.81
CA VAL A 132 -11.16 -3.98 -3.01
C VAL A 132 -9.94 -3.05 -3.09
N GLU A 133 -10.11 -1.76 -2.78
CA GLU A 133 -8.96 -0.84 -2.61
C GLU A 133 -7.98 -1.32 -1.52
N ALA A 134 -8.50 -1.83 -0.40
CA ALA A 134 -7.66 -2.34 0.67
C ALA A 134 -6.91 -3.63 0.27
N GLN A 135 -7.53 -4.52 -0.51
CA GLN A 135 -6.86 -5.69 -1.08
C GLN A 135 -5.73 -5.28 -2.04
N GLY A 136 -5.96 -4.28 -2.90
CA GLY A 136 -4.91 -3.71 -3.75
C GLY A 136 -3.76 -3.08 -2.94
N PHE A 137 -4.08 -2.34 -1.88
CA PHE A 137 -3.10 -1.78 -0.96
C PHE A 137 -2.30 -2.87 -0.19
N PHE A 138 -2.97 -3.93 0.27
CA PHE A 138 -2.33 -5.06 0.95
C PHE A 138 -1.48 -5.92 0.00
N GLN A 139 -1.84 -6.01 -1.28
CA GLN A 139 -1.03 -6.67 -2.30
C GLN A 139 0.30 -5.95 -2.51
N LEU A 140 0.30 -4.61 -2.49
CA LEU A 140 1.52 -3.77 -2.54
C LEU A 140 2.29 -3.74 -1.20
N ALA A 141 1.81 -4.43 -0.17
CA ALA A 141 2.45 -4.56 1.14
C ALA A 141 2.79 -6.03 1.48
N GLY A 142 2.71 -6.96 0.52
CA GLY A 142 2.99 -8.38 0.71
C GLY A 142 2.00 -9.16 1.58
N GLU A 143 0.90 -8.54 2.03
CA GLU A 143 -0.01 -9.03 3.08
C GLU A 143 -1.02 -10.09 2.58
N ARG A 144 -0.52 -11.16 1.96
CA ARG A 144 -1.33 -12.20 1.29
C ARG A 144 -2.39 -12.85 2.21
N GLU A 145 -2.08 -13.06 3.48
CA GLU A 145 -3.05 -13.59 4.46
C GLU A 145 -4.21 -12.62 4.75
N LEU A 146 -3.95 -11.30 4.78
CA LEU A 146 -5.00 -10.31 4.99
C LEU A 146 -5.92 -10.20 3.77
N ILE A 147 -5.39 -10.35 2.56
CA ILE A 147 -6.19 -10.34 1.32
C ILE A 147 -7.25 -11.46 1.37
N GLY A 148 -6.85 -12.68 1.70
CA GLY A 148 -7.79 -13.81 1.82
C GLY A 148 -8.83 -13.64 2.95
N LYS A 149 -8.43 -13.06 4.08
CA LYS A 149 -9.37 -12.67 5.15
C LYS A 149 -10.33 -11.55 4.71
N LEU A 150 -9.89 -10.65 3.82
CA LEU A 150 -10.75 -9.63 3.21
C LEU A 150 -11.70 -10.19 2.14
N ASP A 151 -11.32 -11.24 1.41
CA ASP A 151 -12.23 -11.93 0.48
C ASP A 151 -13.42 -12.59 1.19
N GLU A 152 -13.17 -13.22 2.34
CA GLU A 152 -14.20 -13.79 3.21
C GLU A 152 -15.14 -12.69 3.73
N ILE A 153 -14.59 -11.55 4.18
CA ILE A 153 -15.36 -10.38 4.60
C ILE A 153 -16.18 -9.79 3.44
N ALA A 154 -15.61 -9.69 2.24
CA ALA A 154 -16.31 -9.19 1.06
C ALA A 154 -17.43 -10.15 0.62
N ALA A 155 -17.24 -11.46 0.78
CA ALA A 155 -18.29 -12.45 0.56
C ALA A 155 -19.44 -12.29 1.56
N LEU A 156 -19.15 -12.08 2.85
CA LEU A 156 -20.15 -11.77 3.87
C LEU A 156 -20.94 -10.50 3.52
N CYS A 157 -20.27 -9.44 3.05
CA CYS A 157 -20.91 -8.18 2.64
C CYS A 157 -21.86 -8.37 1.45
N ARG A 158 -21.46 -9.17 0.45
CA ARG A 158 -22.34 -9.57 -0.67
C ARG A 158 -23.57 -10.35 -0.19
N GLN A 159 -23.40 -11.27 0.76
CA GLN A 159 -24.52 -12.04 1.32
C GLN A 159 -25.48 -11.16 2.14
N LEU A 160 -24.97 -10.22 2.96
CA LEU A 160 -25.79 -9.24 3.68
C LEU A 160 -26.69 -8.43 2.73
N MET A 161 -26.13 -7.96 1.60
CA MET A 161 -26.89 -7.27 0.55
C MET A 161 -28.02 -8.15 -0.02
N VAL A 162 -27.71 -9.41 -0.34
CA VAL A 162 -28.70 -10.36 -0.92
C VAL A 162 -29.83 -10.67 0.08
N SER A 163 -29.50 -10.95 1.34
CA SER A 163 -30.49 -11.24 2.39
C SER A 163 -31.35 -10.03 2.78
N GLU A 164 -30.85 -8.79 2.64
CA GLU A 164 -31.72 -7.61 2.72
C GLU A 164 -32.67 -7.55 1.52
N VAL A 165 -32.12 -7.55 0.29
CA VAL A 165 -32.89 -7.32 -0.94
C VAL A 165 -34.05 -8.31 -1.07
N LYS A 166 -33.80 -9.58 -0.78
CA LYS A 166 -34.80 -10.66 -0.79
C LYS A 166 -35.70 -10.72 0.47
N GLN A 167 -35.32 -10.03 1.56
CA GLN A 167 -35.90 -10.18 2.90
C GLN A 167 -35.78 -11.59 3.52
N GLU A 168 -34.80 -12.39 3.09
CA GLU A 168 -34.46 -13.68 3.72
C GLU A 168 -33.69 -13.47 5.03
N PRO A 169 -33.90 -14.28 6.09
CA PRO A 169 -33.08 -14.24 7.31
C PRO A 169 -31.60 -14.46 7.02
N PHE A 170 -30.73 -13.68 7.64
CA PHE A 170 -29.28 -13.79 7.50
C PHE A 170 -28.69 -14.70 8.59
N GLN A 171 -27.86 -15.67 8.19
CA GLN A 171 -27.15 -16.58 9.10
C GLN A 171 -25.72 -16.79 8.60
N TRP A 172 -24.78 -16.89 9.53
CA TRP A 172 -23.36 -17.13 9.27
C TRP A 172 -22.75 -17.86 10.47
N THR A 173 -21.83 -18.79 10.21
CA THR A 173 -21.24 -19.65 11.26
C THR A 173 -19.89 -19.12 11.74
N THR A 174 -19.08 -18.61 10.81
CA THR A 174 -17.73 -18.11 11.06
C THR A 174 -17.42 -16.89 10.19
N LEU A 175 -16.51 -16.05 10.65
CA LEU A 175 -15.85 -15.01 9.88
C LEU A 175 -14.38 -14.94 10.30
N ILE A 176 -13.46 -14.87 9.34
CA ILE A 176 -11.99 -14.98 9.52
C ILE A 176 -11.58 -16.22 10.33
N GLY A 177 -12.33 -17.32 10.16
CA GLY A 177 -12.15 -18.58 10.88
C GLY A 177 -12.64 -18.59 12.33
N LEU A 178 -13.41 -17.59 12.78
CA LEU A 178 -13.86 -17.42 14.17
C LEU A 178 -15.39 -17.32 14.29
N THR A 179 -15.97 -17.84 15.37
CA THR A 179 -17.43 -17.69 15.64
C THR A 179 -17.81 -16.26 16.09
N PRO A 180 -19.10 -15.88 16.06
CA PRO A 180 -19.57 -14.58 16.60
C PRO A 180 -19.16 -14.32 18.06
N GLU A 181 -19.05 -15.38 18.87
CA GLU A 181 -18.64 -15.35 20.28
C GLU A 181 -17.14 -15.17 20.41
N GLU A 182 -16.34 -15.89 19.61
CA GLU A 182 -14.89 -15.73 19.59
C GLU A 182 -14.46 -14.35 19.09
N LEU A 183 -15.12 -13.82 18.06
CA LEU A 183 -14.89 -12.46 17.55
C LEU A 183 -15.20 -11.42 18.64
N ARG A 184 -16.21 -11.66 19.48
CA ARG A 184 -16.47 -10.82 20.66
C ARG A 184 -15.33 -10.94 21.67
N GLU A 185 -15.08 -12.15 22.17
CA GLU A 185 -14.07 -12.47 23.19
C GLU A 185 -12.68 -11.91 22.85
N ARG A 186 -12.16 -12.21 21.65
CA ARG A 186 -10.84 -11.77 21.21
C ARG A 186 -10.76 -10.24 21.00
N SER A 187 -11.85 -9.60 20.58
CA SER A 187 -11.88 -8.13 20.41
C SER A 187 -12.01 -7.35 21.72
N HIS A 188 -12.55 -7.96 22.78
CA HIS A 188 -12.61 -7.40 24.14
C HIS A 188 -11.34 -7.66 24.98
N HIS A 189 -10.54 -8.67 24.63
CA HIS A 189 -9.36 -9.07 25.41
C HIS A 189 -8.07 -9.14 24.57
N PRO A 190 -7.66 -8.07 23.85
CA PRO A 190 -6.52 -8.14 22.93
C PRO A 190 -5.19 -8.46 23.64
N GLN A 191 -5.01 -8.06 24.90
CA GLN A 191 -3.81 -8.38 25.68
C GLN A 191 -3.67 -9.90 25.95
N LYS A 192 -4.80 -10.61 26.08
CA LYS A 192 -4.87 -12.07 26.30
C LYS A 192 -4.55 -12.88 25.02
N TYR A 193 -4.94 -12.36 23.86
CA TYR A 193 -4.86 -13.11 22.58
C TYR A 193 -3.73 -12.66 21.65
N PHE A 194 -3.31 -11.40 21.72
CA PHE A 194 -2.31 -10.81 20.82
C PHE A 194 -1.14 -10.14 21.58
N GLY A 195 -1.21 -10.03 22.91
CA GLY A 195 -0.17 -9.43 23.74
C GLY A 195 -0.01 -7.92 23.54
N ILE A 196 -1.09 -7.22 23.17
CA ILE A 196 -1.12 -5.76 23.04
C ILE A 196 -2.28 -5.13 23.83
N ASP A 197 -2.00 -3.98 24.45
CA ASP A 197 -3.00 -3.20 25.18
C ASP A 197 -3.96 -2.42 24.27
N HIS A 198 -5.15 -2.11 24.78
CA HIS A 198 -6.06 -1.13 24.18
C HIS A 198 -5.39 0.25 24.16
N THR A 199 -4.92 0.65 22.98
CA THR A 199 -4.07 1.82 22.77
C THR A 199 -4.65 2.71 21.66
N PRO A 200 -4.46 4.04 21.73
CA PRO A 200 -4.96 4.96 20.70
C PRO A 200 -4.42 4.68 19.29
N LEU A 201 -5.09 5.23 18.29
CA LEU A 201 -4.57 5.30 16.93
C LEU A 201 -3.25 6.10 16.90
N SER A 202 -2.24 5.55 16.24
CA SER A 202 -0.94 6.18 16.04
C SER A 202 -0.39 5.79 14.66
N TYR A 203 0.29 6.72 14.00
CA TYR A 203 1.02 6.45 12.75
C TYR A 203 2.15 5.43 12.96
N THR A 204 2.69 5.33 14.18
CA THR A 204 3.76 4.38 14.55
C THR A 204 3.33 2.91 14.50
N HIS A 205 2.04 2.61 14.31
CA HIS A 205 1.55 1.24 14.10
C HIS A 205 1.63 0.80 12.62
N GLY A 206 2.09 1.66 11.71
CA GLY A 206 2.25 1.33 10.29
C GLY A 206 0.96 1.45 9.46
N PRO A 207 1.09 1.52 8.12
CA PRO A 207 -0.01 1.89 7.25
C PRO A 207 -1.04 0.77 7.05
N VAL A 208 -0.63 -0.50 7.15
CA VAL A 208 -1.54 -1.67 7.13
C VAL A 208 -2.55 -1.58 8.27
N VAL A 209 -2.06 -1.34 9.50
CA VAL A 209 -2.90 -1.16 10.69
C VAL A 209 -3.83 0.06 10.53
N ALA A 210 -3.34 1.15 9.95
CA ALA A 210 -4.17 2.32 9.66
C ALA A 210 -5.30 2.01 8.67
N LYS A 211 -5.06 1.31 7.56
CA LYS A 211 -6.11 0.91 6.60
C LYS A 211 -7.10 -0.09 7.22
N LEU A 212 -6.66 -1.03 8.07
CA LEU A 212 -7.56 -1.90 8.83
C LEU A 212 -8.46 -1.13 9.80
N HIS A 213 -7.93 -0.11 10.49
CA HIS A 213 -8.73 0.77 11.34
C HIS A 213 -9.67 1.70 10.55
N HIS A 214 -9.29 2.12 9.34
CA HIS A 214 -10.18 2.83 8.41
C HIS A 214 -11.38 1.95 8.04
N LEU A 215 -11.14 0.71 7.60
CA LEU A 215 -12.22 -0.26 7.29
C LEU A 215 -13.10 -0.55 8.51
N ARG A 216 -12.52 -0.62 9.72
CA ARG A 216 -13.28 -0.72 10.98
C ARG A 216 -14.19 0.47 11.22
N ALA A 217 -13.72 1.69 10.93
CA ALA A 217 -14.56 2.88 11.06
C ALA A 217 -15.69 2.86 10.03
N LYS A 218 -15.38 2.48 8.78
CA LYS A 218 -16.37 2.41 7.70
C LYS A 218 -17.44 1.34 7.91
N SER A 219 -17.09 0.15 8.38
CA SER A 219 -18.08 -0.90 8.70
C SER A 219 -19.03 -0.47 9.83
N ARG A 220 -18.56 0.35 10.79
CA ARG A 220 -19.42 0.98 11.81
C ARG A 220 -20.28 2.12 11.27
N GLU A 221 -19.84 2.83 10.22
CA GLU A 221 -20.74 3.75 9.49
C GLU A 221 -21.88 2.96 8.83
N VAL A 222 -21.57 1.86 8.15
CA VAL A 222 -22.58 0.97 7.53
C VAL A 222 -23.56 0.41 8.58
N GLU A 223 -23.07 0.03 9.77
CA GLU A 223 -23.89 -0.36 10.93
C GLU A 223 -24.87 0.75 11.37
N LEU A 224 -24.45 2.01 11.37
CA LEU A 224 -25.33 3.15 11.69
C LEU A 224 -26.40 3.38 10.61
N TYR A 225 -26.09 3.19 9.32
CA TYR A 225 -27.10 3.23 8.27
C TYR A 225 -28.05 2.03 8.33
N ALA A 226 -27.60 0.84 8.72
CA ALA A 226 -28.47 -0.30 8.96
C ALA A 226 -29.46 -0.02 10.12
N ASN A 227 -28.99 0.55 11.23
CA ASN A 227 -29.86 0.98 12.33
C ASN A 227 -30.91 2.00 11.85
N ARG A 228 -30.51 3.04 11.11
CA ARG A 228 -31.45 4.01 10.50
C ARG A 228 -32.46 3.39 9.51
N ALA A 229 -32.15 2.21 8.97
CA ALA A 229 -32.96 1.54 7.95
C ALA A 229 -33.92 0.48 8.51
N PHE A 230 -33.62 -0.08 9.69
CA PHE A 230 -34.34 -1.24 10.24
C PHE A 230 -34.82 -1.06 11.69
N THR A 231 -34.34 -0.03 12.41
CA THR A 231 -34.78 0.31 13.77
C THR A 231 -35.78 1.47 13.74
N ASP A 232 -36.91 1.33 14.41
CA ASP A 232 -37.95 2.37 14.50
C ASP A 232 -37.73 3.38 15.63
N GLU A 233 -38.63 4.36 15.75
CA GLU A 233 -38.59 5.41 16.78
C GLU A 233 -38.75 4.87 18.23
N THR A 234 -39.24 3.65 18.41
CA THR A 234 -39.34 2.98 19.72
C THR A 234 -38.07 2.19 20.07
N GLY A 235 -37.15 2.01 19.12
CA GLY A 235 -35.95 1.19 19.24
C GLY A 235 -36.17 -0.28 18.85
N ALA A 236 -37.34 -0.65 18.34
CA ALA A 236 -37.58 -2.00 17.84
C ALA A 236 -36.93 -2.18 16.47
N CYS A 237 -36.21 -3.29 16.27
CA CYS A 237 -35.45 -3.55 15.05
C CYS A 237 -35.99 -4.75 14.26
N SER A 238 -36.28 -4.52 12.98
CA SER A 238 -36.80 -5.52 12.04
C SER A 238 -35.75 -6.46 11.43
N ARG A 239 -34.46 -6.11 11.50
CA ARG A 239 -33.32 -6.89 10.96
C ARG A 239 -32.15 -6.93 11.95
N THR A 240 -32.40 -7.47 13.13
CA THR A 240 -31.40 -7.68 14.19
C THR A 240 -30.24 -8.57 13.71
N ASP A 241 -30.52 -9.51 12.81
CA ASP A 241 -29.56 -10.39 12.13
C ASP A 241 -28.49 -9.63 11.34
N LEU A 242 -28.89 -8.69 10.49
CA LEU A 242 -27.97 -7.86 9.70
C LEU A 242 -27.11 -6.96 10.60
N ILE A 243 -27.72 -6.37 11.65
CA ILE A 243 -27.01 -5.47 12.57
C ILE A 243 -26.01 -6.24 13.43
N GLN A 244 -26.35 -7.43 13.93
CA GLN A 244 -25.42 -8.28 14.68
C GLN A 244 -24.20 -8.69 13.83
N ALA A 245 -24.42 -9.03 12.56
CA ALA A 245 -23.34 -9.33 11.62
C ALA A 245 -22.41 -8.13 11.38
N LEU A 246 -22.96 -6.94 11.10
CA LEU A 246 -22.18 -5.70 10.94
C LEU A 246 -21.41 -5.31 12.21
N ASN A 247 -22.02 -5.52 13.39
CA ASN A 247 -21.34 -5.29 14.66
C ASN A 247 -20.13 -6.22 14.85
N ARG A 248 -20.28 -7.52 14.55
CA ARG A 248 -19.17 -8.50 14.57
C ARG A 248 -18.11 -8.24 13.52
N LEU A 249 -18.48 -7.75 12.35
CA LEU A 249 -17.54 -7.31 11.32
C LEU A 249 -16.61 -6.20 11.84
N SER A 250 -17.13 -5.28 12.66
CA SER A 250 -16.30 -4.26 13.33
C SER A 250 -15.35 -4.81 14.41
N SER A 251 -15.67 -5.98 14.99
CA SER A 251 -14.75 -6.76 15.84
C SER A 251 -13.70 -7.48 15.01
N ALA A 252 -14.08 -8.05 13.86
CA ALA A 252 -13.16 -8.74 12.95
C ALA A 252 -12.01 -7.82 12.49
N PHE A 253 -12.30 -6.61 11.99
CA PHE A 253 -11.24 -5.65 11.65
C PHE A 253 -10.37 -5.23 12.83
N TYR A 254 -10.91 -5.20 14.06
CA TYR A 254 -10.09 -4.93 15.23
C TYR A 254 -9.17 -6.10 15.54
N ILE A 255 -9.65 -7.33 15.40
CA ILE A 255 -8.84 -8.54 15.52
C ILE A 255 -7.73 -8.54 14.46
N LEU A 256 -8.02 -8.25 13.18
CA LEU A 256 -6.98 -8.11 12.14
C LEU A 256 -5.94 -7.04 12.51
N ALA A 257 -6.38 -5.87 12.97
CA ALA A 257 -5.47 -4.81 13.41
C ALA A 257 -4.63 -5.25 14.64
N CYS A 258 -5.22 -6.01 15.56
CA CYS A 258 -4.53 -6.58 16.72
C CYS A 258 -3.60 -7.74 16.36
N GLU A 259 -3.91 -8.54 15.33
CA GLU A 259 -3.02 -9.56 14.78
C GLU A 259 -1.79 -8.90 14.16
N VAL A 260 -1.97 -7.91 13.27
CA VAL A 260 -0.86 -7.21 12.61
C VAL A 260 0.03 -6.46 13.62
N ARG A 261 -0.53 -5.91 14.70
CA ARG A 261 0.24 -5.29 15.80
C ARG A 261 0.82 -6.30 16.80
N GLY A 262 0.16 -7.44 16.98
CA GLY A 262 0.51 -8.52 17.89
C GLY A 262 1.49 -9.53 17.29
N ARG A 263 1.74 -9.44 15.98
CA ARG A 263 3.02 -9.81 15.36
C ARG A 263 4.14 -9.08 16.09
N LYS A 264 4.66 -9.71 17.14
CA LYS A 264 6.06 -9.51 17.57
C LYS A 264 6.93 -9.56 16.31
N ASN A 265 8.05 -8.84 16.27
CA ASN A 265 9.05 -8.94 15.19
C ASN A 265 9.79 -10.29 15.23
N LYS A 266 9.04 -11.37 15.03
CA LYS A 266 9.50 -12.56 14.35
C LYS A 266 9.67 -12.17 12.89
N ASP A 267 10.93 -12.05 12.49
CA ASP A 267 11.37 -12.27 11.12
C ASP A 267 11.02 -11.19 10.08
N LEU A 268 10.68 -9.97 10.53
CA LEU A 268 11.24 -8.75 9.89
C LEU A 268 12.70 -8.54 10.34
N LYS A 269 13.53 -9.57 10.15
CA LYS A 269 14.98 -9.40 10.05
C LYS A 269 15.23 -8.61 8.78
N GLU A 270 15.87 -7.45 8.89
CA GLU A 270 16.28 -6.70 7.72
C GLU A 270 17.23 -7.54 6.86
N LYS A 271 16.84 -7.78 5.60
CA LYS A 271 17.57 -8.64 4.65
C LYS A 271 18.80 -7.90 4.12
N TRP A 272 19.86 -7.90 4.93
CA TRP A 272 21.13 -7.23 4.64
C TRP A 272 22.13 -8.15 3.93
N VAL A 273 22.63 -7.69 2.77
CA VAL A 273 23.68 -8.34 1.98
C VAL A 273 24.94 -7.45 1.96
N PRO A 274 26.18 -7.98 2.09
CA PRO A 274 27.41 -7.24 1.81
C PRO A 274 27.50 -6.87 0.32
N VAL A 275 28.11 -5.73 -0.01
CA VAL A 275 28.31 -5.31 -1.43
C VAL A 275 29.77 -5.53 -1.84
N GLY A 276 29.98 -6.51 -2.72
CA GLY A 276 31.24 -6.74 -3.43
C GLY A 276 31.30 -5.92 -4.73
N THR A 277 32.50 -5.45 -5.08
CA THR A 277 32.72 -4.59 -6.25
C THR A 277 33.64 -5.26 -7.27
N SER A 278 33.12 -5.56 -8.45
CA SER A 278 33.83 -6.24 -9.54
C SER A 278 34.52 -5.23 -10.46
N ASN A 279 35.85 -5.19 -10.37
CA ASN A 279 36.71 -4.51 -11.35
C ASN A 279 36.90 -5.42 -12.60
N ARG A 280 37.36 -4.84 -13.71
CA ARG A 280 37.61 -5.55 -14.97
C ARG A 280 38.46 -6.80 -14.78
N HIS A 281 38.00 -7.93 -15.30
CA HIS A 281 38.66 -9.22 -15.14
C HIS A 281 38.32 -10.21 -16.25
N ILE A 282 39.00 -11.35 -16.23
CA ILE A 282 38.80 -12.44 -17.19
C ILE A 282 38.78 -13.79 -16.46
N HIS A 283 37.83 -14.65 -16.81
CA HIS A 283 37.89 -16.09 -16.57
C HIS A 283 38.37 -16.79 -17.84
N LEU A 284 39.27 -17.76 -17.73
CA LEU A 284 39.87 -18.45 -18.87
C LEU A 284 39.38 -19.89 -19.01
N SER A 285 39.24 -20.36 -20.25
CA SER A 285 39.21 -21.80 -20.54
C SER A 285 40.60 -22.42 -20.37
N GLN A 286 40.66 -23.75 -20.20
CA GLN A 286 41.95 -24.45 -20.13
C GLN A 286 42.76 -24.36 -21.45
N GLY A 287 42.08 -24.24 -22.60
CA GLY A 287 42.75 -24.04 -23.89
C GLY A 287 43.36 -22.65 -24.01
N ASP A 288 42.61 -21.61 -23.60
CA ASP A 288 43.07 -20.22 -23.66
C ASP A 288 44.15 -19.94 -22.62
N LEU A 289 44.09 -20.56 -21.43
CA LEU A 289 45.18 -20.53 -20.46
C LEU A 289 46.48 -21.05 -21.07
N THR A 290 46.43 -22.20 -21.75
CA THR A 290 47.59 -22.78 -22.46
C THR A 290 48.09 -21.86 -23.58
N ALA A 291 47.19 -21.28 -24.39
CA ALA A 291 47.56 -20.40 -25.50
C ALA A 291 48.15 -19.05 -25.05
N LEU A 292 47.76 -18.54 -23.87
CA LEU A 292 48.20 -17.25 -23.35
C LEU A 292 49.44 -17.35 -22.44
N PHE A 293 49.63 -18.47 -21.73
CA PHE A 293 50.67 -18.64 -20.70
C PHE A 293 51.62 -19.84 -20.90
N GLY A 294 51.30 -20.78 -21.81
CA GLY A 294 52.13 -21.94 -22.15
C GLY A 294 51.55 -23.29 -21.71
N GLU A 295 52.10 -24.38 -22.23
CA GLU A 295 51.64 -25.74 -21.91
C GLU A 295 51.79 -26.09 -20.43
N ASN A 296 50.80 -26.79 -19.88
CA ASN A 296 50.73 -27.24 -18.49
C ASN A 296 50.79 -26.11 -17.43
N TYR A 297 50.60 -24.84 -17.83
CA TYR A 297 50.58 -23.71 -16.92
C TYR A 297 49.42 -23.80 -15.91
N GLN A 298 49.69 -23.41 -14.66
CA GLN A 298 48.69 -23.34 -13.59
C GLN A 298 48.65 -21.91 -13.02
N LEU A 299 47.44 -21.39 -12.78
CA LEU A 299 47.23 -20.06 -12.23
C LEU A 299 47.76 -19.95 -10.81
N THR A 300 48.55 -18.90 -10.52
CA THR A 300 49.11 -18.71 -9.18
C THR A 300 48.13 -17.92 -8.34
N VAL A 301 47.60 -18.49 -7.26
CA VAL A 301 46.74 -17.75 -6.30
C VAL A 301 47.46 -16.49 -5.80
N GLN A 302 46.79 -15.33 -5.92
CA GLN A 302 47.19 -14.07 -5.28
C GLN A 302 46.33 -13.76 -4.05
N LYS A 303 45.01 -13.96 -4.16
CA LYS A 303 44.05 -13.68 -3.09
C LYS A 303 42.76 -14.47 -3.32
N GLU A 304 42.29 -15.19 -2.31
CA GLU A 304 40.93 -15.76 -2.31
C GLU A 304 39.86 -14.66 -2.42
N LEU A 305 38.75 -14.98 -3.07
CA LEU A 305 37.57 -14.13 -3.12
C LEU A 305 36.55 -14.54 -2.04
N SER A 306 35.46 -13.79 -1.99
CA SER A 306 34.30 -14.02 -1.13
C SER A 306 33.50 -15.28 -1.50
N GLN A 307 33.47 -15.66 -2.78
CA GLN A 307 32.78 -16.86 -3.25
C GLN A 307 33.71 -18.09 -3.11
N PRO A 308 33.29 -19.15 -2.40
CA PRO A 308 34.11 -20.34 -2.13
C PRO A 308 34.86 -20.87 -3.35
N GLY A 309 36.19 -21.01 -3.19
CA GLY A 309 37.08 -21.56 -4.21
C GLY A 309 37.32 -20.67 -5.45
N GLN A 310 36.72 -19.47 -5.55
CA GLN A 310 37.09 -18.48 -6.56
C GLN A 310 38.27 -17.64 -6.05
N PHE A 311 39.27 -17.38 -6.88
CA PHE A 311 40.46 -16.61 -6.49
C PHE A 311 40.91 -15.60 -7.55
N ALA A 312 41.44 -14.48 -7.11
CA ALA A 312 42.25 -13.61 -7.95
C ALA A 312 43.65 -14.25 -8.12
N ALA A 313 44.03 -14.53 -9.36
CA ALA A 313 45.32 -15.07 -9.71
C ALA A 313 46.37 -13.94 -9.87
N LYS A 314 47.67 -14.22 -9.74
CA LYS A 314 48.75 -13.22 -9.92
C LYS A 314 48.85 -12.75 -11.37
N GLU A 315 48.43 -13.61 -12.28
CA GLU A 315 48.45 -13.44 -13.72
C GLU A 315 47.48 -12.33 -14.18
N THR A 316 47.88 -11.63 -15.24
CA THR A 316 47.07 -10.61 -15.90
C THR A 316 47.25 -10.68 -17.41
N VAL A 317 46.20 -10.36 -18.16
CA VAL A 317 46.23 -10.23 -19.63
C VAL A 317 46.11 -8.77 -20.05
N THR A 318 46.34 -8.51 -21.34
CA THR A 318 45.90 -7.27 -22.00
C THR A 318 44.72 -7.58 -22.92
N LEU A 319 43.63 -6.84 -22.80
CA LEU A 319 42.50 -6.89 -23.74
C LEU A 319 42.72 -5.82 -24.83
N VAL A 320 42.52 -6.17 -26.09
CA VAL A 320 42.70 -5.28 -27.25
C VAL A 320 41.42 -5.27 -28.08
N GLY A 321 40.76 -4.11 -28.13
CA GLY A 321 39.57 -3.86 -28.94
C GLY A 321 39.84 -2.89 -30.10
N PRO A 322 38.85 -2.65 -30.98
CA PRO A 322 39.02 -1.87 -32.22
C PRO A 322 39.54 -0.43 -32.06
N LYS A 323 39.44 0.15 -30.85
CA LYS A 323 39.80 1.55 -30.55
C LYS A 323 41.00 1.68 -29.60
N GLY A 324 41.37 0.63 -28.88
CA GLY A 324 42.42 0.68 -27.86
C GLY A 324 42.43 -0.53 -26.93
N SER A 325 43.24 -0.46 -25.87
CA SER A 325 43.53 -1.60 -24.98
C SER A 325 43.29 -1.33 -23.49
N LEU A 326 43.14 -2.42 -22.74
CA LEU A 326 43.16 -2.49 -21.29
C LEU A 326 44.27 -3.45 -20.85
N GLU A 327 45.37 -2.90 -20.36
CA GLU A 327 46.46 -3.68 -19.76
C GLU A 327 46.11 -4.15 -18.34
N LYS A 328 46.84 -5.17 -17.86
CA LYS A 328 46.82 -5.64 -16.46
C LYS A 328 45.43 -6.07 -15.96
N VAL A 329 44.60 -6.59 -16.87
CA VAL A 329 43.29 -7.15 -16.54
C VAL A 329 43.48 -8.45 -15.79
N ARG A 330 42.85 -8.55 -14.61
CA ARG A 330 43.06 -9.64 -13.64
C ARG A 330 42.48 -10.95 -14.17
N VAL A 331 43.25 -12.04 -14.10
CA VAL A 331 42.69 -13.38 -14.28
C VAL A 331 42.05 -13.84 -12.97
N LEU A 332 40.82 -14.36 -13.03
CA LEU A 332 40.14 -15.02 -11.92
C LEU A 332 40.08 -16.53 -12.16
N GLY A 333 40.59 -17.29 -11.18
CA GLY A 333 40.55 -18.75 -11.16
C GLY A 333 39.39 -19.31 -10.33
N PRO A 334 39.10 -20.62 -10.44
CA PRO A 334 39.76 -21.60 -11.32
C PRO A 334 39.39 -21.39 -12.80
N VAL A 335 40.04 -22.15 -13.69
CA VAL A 335 39.63 -22.21 -15.11
C VAL A 335 38.17 -22.65 -15.24
N ARG A 336 37.45 -22.05 -16.20
CA ARG A 336 36.05 -22.37 -16.50
C ARG A 336 35.96 -23.14 -17.83
N LYS A 337 34.76 -23.57 -18.22
CA LYS A 337 34.52 -24.26 -19.50
C LYS A 337 34.82 -23.35 -20.70
N ASN A 338 34.39 -22.08 -20.60
CA ASN A 338 34.52 -21.05 -21.62
C ASN A 338 35.33 -19.87 -21.06
N THR A 339 35.98 -19.10 -21.93
CA THR A 339 36.53 -17.79 -21.57
C THR A 339 35.43 -16.74 -21.47
N GLN A 340 35.50 -15.87 -20.46
CA GLN A 340 34.54 -14.80 -20.19
C GLN A 340 35.30 -13.54 -19.76
N VAL A 341 35.00 -12.40 -20.39
CA VAL A 341 35.60 -11.10 -20.09
C VAL A 341 34.52 -10.20 -19.51
N GLU A 342 34.72 -9.73 -18.28
CA GLU A 342 33.80 -8.83 -17.58
C GLU A 342 34.46 -7.45 -17.44
N ILE A 343 33.81 -6.44 -18.01
CA ILE A 343 34.29 -5.06 -18.14
C ILE A 343 33.14 -4.08 -17.91
N SER A 344 33.43 -2.85 -17.45
CA SER A 344 32.37 -1.86 -17.26
C SER A 344 31.95 -1.17 -18.56
N VAL A 345 30.85 -0.41 -18.52
CA VAL A 345 30.40 0.40 -19.68
C VAL A 345 31.48 1.41 -20.10
N THR A 346 32.17 2.01 -19.14
CA THR A 346 33.31 2.92 -19.39
C THR A 346 34.46 2.21 -20.11
N ASP A 347 34.74 0.96 -19.77
CA ASP A 347 35.76 0.14 -20.45
C ASP A 347 35.37 -0.21 -21.89
N CYS A 348 34.09 -0.51 -22.15
CA CYS A 348 33.59 -0.73 -23.51
C CYS A 348 33.89 0.47 -24.43
N PHE A 349 33.67 1.69 -23.94
CA PHE A 349 33.97 2.93 -24.67
C PHE A 349 35.46 3.17 -24.92
N LYS A 350 36.36 2.63 -24.09
CA LYS A 350 37.81 2.70 -24.30
C LYS A 350 38.30 1.65 -25.30
N LEU A 351 37.85 0.40 -25.18
CA LEU A 351 38.16 -0.69 -26.11
C LEU A 351 37.55 -0.47 -27.50
N GLY A 352 36.40 0.21 -27.59
CA GLY A 352 35.62 0.34 -28.82
C GLY A 352 34.72 -0.86 -29.11
N VAL A 353 34.31 -1.59 -28.07
CA VAL A 353 33.34 -2.69 -28.16
C VAL A 353 31.94 -2.22 -27.75
N LYS A 354 30.90 -2.88 -28.26
CA LYS A 354 29.51 -2.57 -27.88
C LYS A 354 29.27 -3.04 -26.43
N PRO A 355 28.77 -2.19 -25.51
CA PRO A 355 28.34 -2.67 -24.21
C PRO A 355 27.11 -3.58 -24.37
N VAL A 356 27.19 -4.79 -23.80
CA VAL A 356 26.10 -5.76 -23.73
C VAL A 356 26.05 -6.29 -22.30
N ILE A 357 24.97 -6.00 -21.59
CA ILE A 357 24.76 -6.44 -20.21
C ILE A 357 24.29 -7.89 -20.22
N ARG A 358 24.88 -8.76 -19.40
CA ARG A 358 24.56 -10.20 -19.30
C ARG A 358 24.78 -10.79 -17.92
N ASP A 359 24.00 -11.81 -17.60
CA ASP A 359 24.27 -12.67 -16.45
C ASP A 359 25.43 -13.65 -16.79
N SER A 360 26.32 -13.91 -15.82
CA SER A 360 27.55 -14.67 -16.06
C SER A 360 27.26 -16.10 -16.57
N GLY A 361 27.68 -16.38 -17.80
CA GLY A 361 27.44 -17.61 -18.56
C GLY A 361 26.67 -17.37 -19.88
N GLU A 362 25.99 -16.24 -20.04
CA GLU A 362 25.21 -15.91 -21.23
C GLU A 362 26.07 -15.33 -22.35
N HIS A 363 26.91 -16.16 -22.98
CA HIS A 363 27.83 -15.70 -24.04
C HIS A 363 27.12 -15.31 -25.36
N GLU A 364 25.95 -15.87 -25.69
CA GLU A 364 25.37 -15.79 -27.04
C GLU A 364 25.09 -14.35 -27.52
N GLY A 365 25.72 -13.90 -28.60
CA GLY A 365 25.55 -12.54 -29.13
C GLY A 365 26.24 -11.44 -28.30
N THR A 366 27.16 -11.80 -27.40
CA THR A 366 28.14 -10.86 -26.85
C THR A 366 29.27 -10.60 -27.86
N PRO A 367 29.93 -9.44 -27.85
CA PRO A 367 31.10 -9.19 -28.68
C PRO A 367 32.33 -10.03 -28.27
N GLY A 368 33.30 -10.08 -29.18
CA GLY A 368 34.65 -10.60 -28.97
C GLY A 368 35.72 -9.50 -28.95
N LEU A 369 36.97 -9.87 -28.66
CA LEU A 369 38.17 -9.02 -28.70
C LEU A 369 39.45 -9.88 -28.75
N GLU A 370 40.62 -9.28 -29.01
CA GLU A 370 41.90 -9.98 -28.91
C GLU A 370 42.45 -9.92 -27.47
N ILE A 371 42.78 -11.09 -26.91
CA ILE A 371 43.39 -11.25 -25.59
C ILE A 371 44.88 -11.54 -25.79
N VAL A 372 45.76 -10.80 -25.13
CA VAL A 372 47.22 -10.97 -25.21
C VAL A 372 47.78 -11.35 -23.83
N GLY A 373 48.50 -12.47 -23.77
CA GLY A 373 49.22 -12.97 -22.61
C GLY A 373 50.74 -12.97 -22.81
N PRO A 374 51.53 -13.45 -21.84
CA PRO A 374 52.98 -13.46 -21.93
C PRO A 374 53.56 -14.45 -22.96
N ALA A 375 52.84 -15.53 -23.30
CA ALA A 375 53.32 -16.57 -24.22
C ALA A 375 52.64 -16.55 -25.60
N GLY A 376 51.52 -15.84 -25.75
CA GLY A 376 50.72 -15.85 -26.97
C GLY A 376 49.50 -14.95 -26.90
N LYS A 377 48.60 -15.11 -27.89
CA LYS A 377 47.36 -14.33 -28.00
C LYS A 377 46.20 -15.19 -28.52
N VAL A 378 44.98 -14.83 -28.13
CA VAL A 378 43.73 -15.50 -28.48
C VAL A 378 42.76 -14.46 -29.05
N GLN A 379 42.21 -14.71 -30.24
CA GLN A 379 41.08 -13.95 -30.75
C GLN A 379 39.79 -14.59 -30.19
N LEU A 380 39.13 -13.91 -29.26
CA LEU A 380 37.82 -14.31 -28.78
C LEU A 380 36.77 -13.80 -29.77
N GLU A 381 35.87 -14.66 -30.24
CA GLU A 381 34.75 -14.26 -31.12
C GLU A 381 33.55 -13.73 -30.34
N SER A 382 33.31 -14.29 -29.15
CA SER A 382 32.17 -14.00 -28.28
C SER A 382 32.55 -14.31 -26.82
N GLY A 383 32.08 -13.50 -25.87
CA GLY A 383 32.29 -13.69 -24.43
C GLY A 383 32.64 -12.43 -23.65
N VAL A 384 32.62 -11.25 -24.28
CA VAL A 384 32.88 -9.95 -23.65
C VAL A 384 31.57 -9.29 -23.23
N MET A 385 31.38 -9.07 -21.93
CA MET A 385 30.12 -8.57 -21.37
C MET A 385 30.34 -7.50 -20.30
N VAL A 386 29.30 -6.69 -20.11
CA VAL A 386 29.10 -5.92 -18.88
C VAL A 386 28.36 -6.83 -17.91
N ALA A 387 28.91 -7.02 -16.71
CA ALA A 387 28.31 -7.91 -15.73
C ALA A 387 26.97 -7.35 -15.24
N SER A 388 25.90 -8.12 -15.41
CA SER A 388 24.60 -7.86 -14.79
C SER A 388 24.69 -7.98 -13.27
N ARG A 389 24.10 -7.04 -12.54
CA ARG A 389 24.10 -7.01 -11.07
C ARG A 389 23.27 -8.16 -10.49
N HIS A 390 23.84 -8.85 -9.51
CA HIS A 390 23.24 -10.03 -8.92
C HIS A 390 23.62 -10.20 -7.45
N ILE A 391 22.88 -11.04 -6.73
CA ILE A 391 23.19 -11.51 -5.38
C ILE A 391 23.39 -13.02 -5.45
N HIS A 392 24.55 -13.46 -4.98
CA HIS A 392 24.78 -14.86 -4.64
C HIS A 392 24.20 -15.13 -3.24
N LEU A 393 23.42 -16.21 -3.08
CA LEU A 393 22.88 -16.69 -1.79
C LEU A 393 23.19 -18.17 -1.59
N HIS A 394 23.46 -18.56 -0.34
CA HIS A 394 23.41 -19.98 0.04
C HIS A 394 21.96 -20.49 -0.02
N THR A 395 21.73 -21.81 -0.12
CA THR A 395 20.38 -22.40 -0.08
C THR A 395 19.60 -21.98 1.17
N ASP A 396 20.29 -21.95 2.31
CA ASP A 396 19.70 -21.60 3.61
C ASP A 396 19.35 -20.12 3.70
N ASP A 397 20.13 -19.26 3.03
CA ASP A 397 19.88 -17.82 2.96
C ASP A 397 18.68 -17.50 2.06
N ALA A 398 18.57 -18.19 0.93
CA ALA A 398 17.41 -18.11 0.05
C ALA A 398 16.15 -18.60 0.77
N GLN A 399 16.26 -19.68 1.56
CA GLN A 399 15.17 -20.17 2.41
C GLN A 399 14.80 -19.19 3.54
N GLU A 400 15.77 -18.63 4.28
CA GLU A 400 15.52 -17.59 5.28
C GLU A 400 14.79 -16.39 4.66
N TRP A 401 15.17 -16.02 3.44
CA TRP A 401 14.63 -14.83 2.77
C TRP A 401 13.38 -15.11 1.93
N SER A 402 12.95 -16.38 1.83
CA SER A 402 11.84 -16.85 0.98
C SER A 402 11.99 -16.47 -0.50
N LEU A 403 13.23 -16.53 -1.00
CA LEU A 403 13.62 -16.27 -2.38
C LEU A 403 14.05 -17.55 -3.10
N LYS A 404 14.16 -17.50 -4.42
CA LYS A 404 14.55 -18.60 -5.31
C LYS A 404 15.60 -18.14 -6.32
N ASP A 405 16.28 -19.11 -6.92
CA ASP A 405 17.12 -18.87 -8.10
C ASP A 405 16.26 -18.30 -9.24
N GLY A 406 16.73 -17.23 -9.87
CA GLY A 406 16.01 -16.53 -10.93
C GLY A 406 15.07 -15.40 -10.48
N ASP A 407 14.81 -15.23 -9.17
CA ASP A 407 14.02 -14.10 -8.67
C ASP A 407 14.74 -12.76 -8.97
N ARG A 408 13.97 -11.70 -9.22
CA ARG A 408 14.48 -10.32 -9.39
C ARG A 408 13.99 -9.45 -8.24
N VAL A 409 14.90 -8.74 -7.57
CA VAL A 409 14.61 -7.93 -6.37
C VAL A 409 15.09 -6.49 -6.49
N CYS A 410 14.57 -5.61 -5.63
CA CYS A 410 15.07 -4.25 -5.46
C CYS A 410 15.99 -4.18 -4.22
N VAL A 411 17.16 -3.53 -4.35
CA VAL A 411 18.17 -3.45 -3.29
C VAL A 411 18.59 -1.99 -3.08
N ARG A 412 18.37 -1.47 -1.88
CA ARG A 412 18.88 -0.16 -1.46
C ARG A 412 20.28 -0.31 -0.88
N VAL A 413 21.28 0.27 -1.54
CA VAL A 413 22.66 0.30 -1.03
C VAL A 413 22.85 1.53 -0.14
N GLU A 414 23.40 1.32 1.06
CA GLU A 414 23.73 2.39 1.99
C GLU A 414 25.20 2.81 1.89
N SER A 415 25.41 4.11 1.74
CA SER A 415 26.67 4.74 1.35
C SER A 415 26.59 6.27 1.49
N GLY A 416 27.65 6.99 1.11
CA GLY A 416 27.63 8.45 0.95
C GLY A 416 26.77 8.97 -0.21
N ARG A 417 26.26 8.08 -1.08
CA ARG A 417 25.34 8.39 -2.18
C ARG A 417 24.35 7.24 -2.38
N PRO A 418 23.32 7.11 -1.52
CA PRO A 418 22.44 5.94 -1.54
C PRO A 418 21.67 5.81 -2.85
N ILE A 419 21.67 4.60 -3.41
CA ILE A 419 20.96 4.24 -4.65
C ILE A 419 20.07 3.02 -4.37
N VAL A 420 18.92 2.97 -5.03
CA VAL A 420 18.12 1.75 -5.15
C VAL A 420 18.43 1.13 -6.51
N TYR A 421 18.90 -0.11 -6.49
CA TYR A 421 19.08 -0.93 -7.67
C TYR A 421 17.84 -1.80 -7.86
N GLU A 422 17.17 -1.64 -8.99
CA GLU A 422 16.05 -2.49 -9.40
C GLU A 422 16.57 -3.70 -10.21
N ASP A 423 15.73 -4.71 -10.43
CA ASP A 423 16.00 -5.86 -11.31
C ASP A 423 17.27 -6.68 -10.96
N VAL A 424 17.63 -6.75 -9.68
CA VAL A 424 18.82 -7.48 -9.20
C VAL A 424 18.52 -8.99 -9.18
N LEU A 425 19.30 -9.78 -9.91
CA LEU A 425 19.12 -11.25 -9.98
C LEU A 425 19.51 -11.93 -8.66
N ILE A 426 18.66 -12.83 -8.16
CA ILE A 426 19.02 -13.80 -7.12
C ILE A 426 19.59 -15.07 -7.77
N ARG A 427 20.77 -15.50 -7.31
CA ARG A 427 21.44 -16.73 -7.71
C ARG A 427 21.66 -17.62 -6.48
N VAL A 428 21.21 -18.87 -6.51
CA VAL A 428 21.20 -19.76 -5.32
C VAL A 428 22.02 -21.02 -5.56
N SER A 429 22.98 -21.31 -4.67
CA SER A 429 23.73 -22.57 -4.62
C SER A 429 24.27 -22.83 -3.22
N ASP A 430 24.39 -24.11 -2.89
CA ASP A 430 25.17 -24.66 -1.77
C ASP A 430 26.66 -24.24 -1.76
N GLN A 431 27.18 -23.76 -2.89
CA GLN A 431 28.57 -23.30 -3.04
C GLN A 431 28.71 -21.76 -2.99
N TYR A 432 27.62 -21.02 -2.79
CA TYR A 432 27.62 -19.55 -2.75
C TYR A 432 27.65 -18.99 -1.34
N GLN A 433 28.36 -17.86 -1.19
CA GLN A 433 28.36 -17.06 0.02
C GLN A 433 27.57 -15.75 -0.22
N LYS A 434 26.71 -15.38 0.74
CA LYS A 434 25.81 -14.23 0.66
C LYS A 434 26.53 -12.89 0.37
N GLU A 435 26.42 -12.41 -0.87
CA GLU A 435 27.05 -11.16 -1.34
C GLU A 435 26.36 -10.62 -2.61
N MET A 436 26.21 -9.30 -2.70
CA MET A 436 25.75 -8.58 -3.89
C MET A 436 26.94 -8.15 -4.73
N HIS A 437 26.95 -8.47 -6.03
CA HIS A 437 28.00 -8.07 -6.98
C HIS A 437 27.50 -6.91 -7.84
N LEU A 438 28.25 -5.81 -7.82
CA LEU A 438 28.10 -4.64 -8.70
C LEU A 438 29.37 -4.44 -9.53
N ASP A 439 29.23 -3.91 -10.74
CA ASP A 439 30.40 -3.49 -11.54
C ASP A 439 31.05 -2.21 -10.97
N LEU A 440 32.22 -1.83 -11.50
CA LEU A 440 32.96 -0.66 -11.02
C LEU A 440 32.24 0.68 -11.32
N ASP A 441 31.46 0.78 -12.39
CA ASP A 441 30.73 2.01 -12.75
C ASP A 441 29.50 2.16 -11.83
N GLU A 442 28.78 1.08 -11.56
CA GLU A 442 27.69 1.02 -10.57
C GLU A 442 28.19 1.32 -9.16
N ALA A 443 29.27 0.66 -8.72
CA ALA A 443 29.84 0.85 -7.39
C ALA A 443 30.30 2.31 -7.16
N ASN A 444 30.89 2.94 -8.17
CA ASN A 444 31.25 4.37 -8.12
C ASN A 444 30.01 5.27 -8.15
N ALA A 445 28.97 4.92 -8.91
CA ALA A 445 27.73 5.69 -8.94
C ALA A 445 27.09 5.79 -7.54
N ALA A 446 27.10 4.70 -6.77
CA ALA A 446 26.60 4.67 -5.38
C ALA A 446 27.65 5.01 -4.30
N LEU A 447 28.90 5.38 -4.63
CA LEU A 447 29.99 5.57 -3.66
C LEU A 447 30.14 4.40 -2.66
N VAL A 448 30.16 3.18 -3.17
CA VAL A 448 30.34 1.94 -2.39
C VAL A 448 31.71 1.92 -1.72
N VAL A 449 31.74 1.54 -0.44
CA VAL A 449 32.97 1.30 0.33
C VAL A 449 32.99 -0.16 0.86
N PRO A 450 34.13 -0.71 1.31
CA PRO A 450 34.21 -2.12 1.75
C PRO A 450 33.32 -2.51 2.96
N THR A 451 32.67 -1.53 3.60
CA THR A 451 31.69 -1.73 4.68
C THR A 451 30.23 -1.46 4.25
N SER A 452 29.99 -1.07 2.99
CA SER A 452 28.65 -0.85 2.45
C SER A 452 27.85 -2.15 2.39
N ARG A 453 26.53 -2.02 2.61
CA ARG A 453 25.58 -3.13 2.60
C ARG A 453 24.36 -2.73 1.77
N GLY A 454 23.81 -3.71 1.05
CA GLY A 454 22.51 -3.62 0.44
C GLY A 454 21.45 -4.10 1.42
N LYS A 455 20.35 -3.36 1.56
CA LYS A 455 19.11 -3.84 2.16
C LYS A 455 18.16 -4.21 1.02
N LEU A 456 17.71 -5.47 0.98
CA LEU A 456 16.62 -5.83 0.08
C LEU A 456 15.36 -5.07 0.52
N MET A 457 14.70 -4.45 -0.45
CA MET A 457 13.39 -3.85 -0.29
C MET A 457 12.33 -4.96 -0.35
N GLU A 458 11.22 -4.78 0.35
CA GLU A 458 10.03 -5.61 0.18
C GLU A 458 9.38 -5.31 -1.18
N VAL A 459 8.77 -6.33 -1.79
CA VAL A 459 8.24 -6.35 -3.17
C VAL A 459 6.73 -6.62 -3.16
#